data_AF-A0A965DKD9-F1
#
_entry.id   AF-A0A965DKD9-F1
#
_cell.length_a   1.000
_cell.length_b   1.000
_cell.length_c   1.000
_cell.angle_alpha   90.00
_cell.angle_beta   90.00
_cell.angle_gamma   90.00
#
_symmetry.space_group_name_H-M   'P 1'
#
loop_
_entity.id
_entity.type
_entity.pdbx_description
1 polymer ?
#
loop_
_entity_poly.entity_id
_entity_poly.type
_entity_poly.pdbx_seq_one_letter_code
_entity_poly.pdbx_strand_id
1 'polypeptide(L)'
;MRTYKLHNQIIASLLMLLQALMMVMAIVSLESIPGWTKQIGHLHPILLHLPIAFILLLLPASMILKNDESDENHLFILFLHYNALAATITALLGLLAAAANEYDQELLFNHKWLSIATALLSHLLIYLFHWSKSRRSIWISAVVITSLIMMIGSHFGGSLTHGEGYLNFSNTKKVSTAFKPLTDSTKIYNDVVQTVLINKCLECHNDKKSKGGLNLNNYAA
;
A
#
# COMPACT_ATOMS: atom_id res chain seq x y z
N MET A 1 24.09 24.84 11.53
CA MET A 1 23.13 24.19 12.45
C MET A 1 21.69 24.75 12.44
N ARG A 2 21.45 26.06 12.19
CA ARG A 2 20.09 26.64 12.30
C ARG A 2 19.14 26.27 11.14
N THR A 3 19.67 26.10 9.93
CA THR A 3 18.91 25.81 8.70
C THR A 3 18.23 24.44 8.72
N TYR A 4 18.94 23.40 9.18
CA TYR A 4 18.39 22.05 9.20
C TYR A 4 17.28 21.86 10.25
N LYS A 5 17.36 22.55 11.39
CA LYS A 5 16.33 22.50 12.43
C LYS A 5 15.03 23.11 11.90
N LEU A 6 15.13 24.24 11.20
CA LEU A 6 14.00 24.88 10.55
C LEU A 6 13.38 23.98 9.48
N HIS A 7 14.20 23.33 8.66
CA HIS A 7 13.74 22.38 7.64
C HIS A 7 12.93 21.22 8.24
N ASN A 8 13.47 20.57 9.28
CA ASN A 8 12.76 19.48 9.96
C ASN A 8 11.45 19.95 10.61
N GLN A 9 11.41 21.16 11.19
CA GLN A 9 10.19 21.74 11.75
C GLN A 9 9.12 22.00 10.69
N ILE A 10 9.51 22.49 9.52
CA ILE A 10 8.59 22.70 8.38
C ILE A 10 8.02 21.35 7.93
N ILE A 11 8.86 20.33 7.74
CA ILE A 11 8.40 18.99 7.35
C ILE A 11 7.46 18.41 8.42
N ALA A 12 7.82 18.50 9.69
CA ALA A 12 6.98 17.98 10.78
C ALA A 12 5.60 18.66 10.83
N SER A 13 5.56 19.99 10.65
CA SER A 13 4.31 20.76 10.63
C SER A 13 3.43 20.36 9.44
N LEU A 14 4.03 20.24 8.25
CA LEU A 14 3.34 19.76 7.05
C LEU A 14 2.84 18.33 7.23
N LEU A 15 3.66 17.45 7.79
CA LEU A 15 3.32 16.05 8.07
C LEU A 15 2.10 15.95 9.00
N MET A 16 2.07 16.74 10.08
CA MET A 16 0.92 16.77 11.00
C MET A 16 -0.36 17.21 10.29
N LEU A 17 -0.29 18.25 9.46
CA LEU A 17 -1.43 18.72 8.65
C LEU A 17 -1.94 17.63 7.71
N LEU A 18 -1.03 16.96 6.99
CA LEU A 18 -1.36 15.89 6.05
C LEU A 18 -1.94 14.66 6.77
N GLN A 19 -1.46 14.33 7.97
CA GLN A 19 -2.00 13.24 8.77
C GLN A 19 -3.40 13.57 9.31
N ALA A 20 -3.64 14.81 9.71
CA ALA A 20 -4.99 15.24 10.08
C ALA A 20 -5.96 15.12 8.89
N LEU A 21 -5.55 15.57 7.69
CA LEU A 21 -6.32 15.39 6.46
C LEU A 21 -6.57 13.90 6.16
N MET A 22 -5.53 13.06 6.28
CA MET A 22 -5.63 11.62 6.07
C MET A 22 -6.65 10.98 7.00
N MET A 23 -6.67 11.36 8.28
CA MET A 23 -7.64 10.83 9.25
C MET A 23 -9.07 11.27 8.93
N VAL A 24 -9.26 12.51 8.49
CA VAL A 24 -10.58 12.98 8.02
C VAL A 24 -11.03 12.18 6.80
N MET A 25 -10.18 12.04 5.79
CA MET A 25 -10.47 11.27 4.57
C MET A 25 -10.71 9.78 4.83
N ALA A 26 -10.09 9.20 5.86
CA ALA A 26 -10.25 7.79 6.19
C ALA A 26 -11.66 7.43 6.71
N ILE A 27 -12.41 8.41 7.19
CA ILE A 27 -13.73 8.25 7.84
C ILE A 27 -14.86 8.83 6.98
N VAL A 28 -14.60 9.84 6.17
CA VAL A 28 -15.59 10.45 5.26
C VAL A 28 -15.78 9.60 4.00
N SER A 29 -17.03 9.48 3.51
CA SER A 29 -17.30 8.85 2.21
C SER A 29 -16.76 9.71 1.07
N LEU A 30 -15.93 9.10 0.22
CA LEU A 30 -15.29 9.75 -0.92
C LEU A 30 -16.00 9.48 -2.25
N GLU A 31 -17.21 8.92 -2.24
CA GLU A 31 -17.91 8.52 -3.46
C GLU A 31 -18.15 9.69 -4.43
N SER A 32 -18.43 10.88 -3.87
CA SER A 32 -18.79 12.10 -4.58
C SER A 32 -17.61 12.99 -4.99
N ILE A 33 -16.36 12.55 -4.80
CA ILE A 33 -15.21 13.37 -5.17
C ILE A 33 -15.10 13.53 -6.71
N PRO A 34 -14.64 14.70 -7.20
CA PRO A 34 -14.50 14.96 -8.63
C PRO A 34 -13.66 13.89 -9.32
N GLY A 35 -14.05 13.52 -10.55
CA GLY A 35 -13.34 12.51 -11.35
C GLY A 35 -11.82 12.67 -11.29
N TRP A 36 -11.30 13.86 -11.64
CA TRP A 36 -9.86 14.21 -11.67
C TRP A 36 -9.08 13.82 -10.40
N THR A 37 -9.73 13.82 -9.23
CA THR A 37 -9.09 13.43 -7.96
C THR A 37 -8.87 11.93 -7.84
N LYS A 38 -9.76 11.12 -8.44
CA LYS A 38 -9.63 9.66 -8.50
C LYS A 38 -8.42 9.25 -9.35
N GLN A 39 -8.15 9.93 -10.48
CA GLN A 39 -6.96 9.63 -11.29
C GLN A 39 -5.65 9.97 -10.57
N ILE A 40 -5.62 10.98 -9.70
CA ILE A 40 -4.44 11.26 -8.87
C ILE A 40 -4.12 10.06 -7.97
N GLY A 41 -5.15 9.35 -7.49
CA GLY A 41 -4.98 8.09 -6.74
C GLY A 41 -4.19 7.02 -7.50
N HIS A 42 -4.17 7.03 -8.83
CA HIS A 42 -3.35 6.09 -9.63
C HIS A 42 -1.85 6.28 -9.44
N LEU A 43 -1.40 7.36 -8.80
CA LEU A 43 0.00 7.56 -8.42
C LEU A 43 0.40 6.76 -7.18
N HIS A 44 -0.55 6.19 -6.44
CA HIS A 44 -0.29 5.40 -5.23
C HIS A 44 0.75 4.26 -5.46
N PRO A 45 0.64 3.42 -6.52
CA PRO A 45 1.64 2.38 -6.80
C PRO A 45 3.04 2.91 -7.12
N ILE A 46 3.16 4.12 -7.65
CA ILE A 46 4.46 4.72 -7.93
C ILE A 46 5.10 5.14 -6.60
N LEU A 47 4.34 5.85 -5.76
CA LEU A 47 4.89 6.41 -4.53
C LEU A 47 5.12 5.36 -3.44
N LEU A 48 4.37 4.24 -3.42
CA LEU A 48 4.50 3.21 -2.36
C LEU A 48 5.87 2.57 -2.26
N HIS A 49 6.66 2.55 -3.33
CA HIS A 49 7.98 1.94 -3.32
C HIS A 49 8.95 2.69 -2.40
N LEU A 50 8.76 4.00 -2.26
CA LEU A 50 9.61 4.86 -1.45
C LEU A 50 9.51 4.55 0.07
N PRO A 51 8.34 4.61 0.73
CA PRO A 51 8.24 4.28 2.15
C PRO A 51 8.57 2.80 2.42
N ILE A 52 8.25 1.87 1.51
CA ILE A 52 8.60 0.46 1.67
C ILE A 52 10.11 0.28 1.71
N ALA A 53 10.82 0.80 0.71
CA ALA A 53 12.27 0.73 0.67
C ALA A 53 12.88 1.41 1.91
N PHE A 54 12.35 2.57 2.31
CA PHE A 54 12.90 3.33 3.41
C PHE A 54 12.74 2.61 4.75
N ILE A 55 11.54 2.09 5.05
CA ILE A 55 11.28 1.32 6.28
C ILE A 55 12.18 0.08 6.37
N LEU A 56 12.35 -0.65 5.25
CA LEU A 56 13.25 -1.82 5.22
C LEU A 56 14.72 -1.44 5.44
N LEU A 57 15.15 -0.27 4.94
CA LEU A 57 16.51 0.22 5.11
C LEU A 57 16.79 0.79 6.52
N LEU A 58 15.76 1.10 7.33
CA LEU A 58 15.95 1.64 8.67
C LEU A 58 16.74 0.71 9.60
N LEU A 59 16.51 -0.61 9.51
CA LEU A 59 17.24 -1.59 10.32
C LEU A 59 18.74 -1.56 10.01
N PRO A 60 19.21 -1.88 8.78
CA PRO A 60 20.64 -1.87 8.48
C PRO A 60 21.26 -0.47 8.67
N ALA A 61 20.57 0.61 8.29
CA ALA A 61 21.06 1.97 8.49
C ALA A 61 21.32 2.27 9.98
N SER A 62 20.41 1.86 10.88
CA SER A 62 20.58 2.04 12.33
C SER A 62 21.66 1.14 12.96
N MET A 63 22.14 0.11 12.26
CA MET A 63 23.27 -0.69 12.71
C MET A 63 24.62 -0.09 12.30
N ILE A 64 24.66 0.58 11.15
CA ILE A 64 25.86 1.21 10.57
C ILE A 64 26.16 2.53 11.28
N LEU A 65 25.12 3.32 11.59
CA LEU A 65 25.24 4.56 12.34
C LEU A 65 25.60 4.21 13.80
N LYS A 66 26.91 4.20 14.05
CA LYS A 66 27.50 3.96 15.38
C LYS A 66 27.04 5.08 16.31
N ASN A 67 26.91 4.76 17.60
CA ASN A 67 26.28 5.55 18.66
C ASN A 67 26.97 6.89 19.00
N ASP A 68 27.77 7.47 18.10
CA ASP A 68 28.48 8.71 18.32
C ASP A 68 27.56 9.92 18.07
N GLU A 69 27.66 10.91 18.96
CA GLU A 69 26.89 12.16 18.95
C GLU A 69 27.32 13.11 17.80
N SER A 70 27.75 12.57 16.66
CA SER A 70 28.21 13.35 15.51
C SER A 70 27.05 13.78 14.61
N ASP A 71 27.35 14.70 13.68
CA ASP A 71 26.46 15.20 12.62
C ASP A 71 25.83 14.08 11.75
N GLU A 72 26.30 12.83 11.83
CA GLU A 72 25.75 11.65 11.15
C GLU A 72 24.29 11.34 11.55
N ASN A 73 23.85 11.77 12.75
CA ASN A 73 22.45 11.67 13.16
C ASN A 73 21.51 12.53 12.33
N HIS A 74 21.99 13.61 11.70
CA HIS A 74 21.12 14.52 10.97
C HIS A 74 20.51 13.89 9.72
N LEU A 75 21.32 13.22 8.90
CA LEU A 75 20.85 12.55 7.68
C LEU A 75 19.84 11.45 8.01
N PHE A 76 20.06 10.71 9.10
CA PHE A 76 19.13 9.68 9.55
C PHE A 76 17.81 10.25 10.05
N ILE A 77 17.85 11.35 10.82
CA ILE A 77 16.62 12.05 11.24
C ILE A 77 15.87 12.59 10.02
N LEU A 78 16.58 13.15 9.03
CA LEU A 78 15.99 13.64 7.80
C LEU A 78 15.34 12.50 7.00
N PHE A 79 16.01 11.35 6.94
CA PHE A 79 15.48 10.13 6.32
C PHE A 79 14.18 9.66 6.99
N LEU A 80 14.10 9.68 8.32
CA LEU A 80 12.87 9.36 9.06
C LEU A 80 11.73 10.34 8.72
N HIS A 81 12.02 11.64 8.62
CA HIS A 81 11.02 12.65 8.25
C HIS A 81 10.49 12.44 6.83
N TYR A 82 11.38 12.20 5.85
CA TYR A 82 10.96 11.91 4.48
C TYR A 82 10.23 10.59 4.35
N ASN A 83 10.62 9.56 5.11
CA ASN A 83 9.88 8.30 5.16
C ASN A 83 8.44 8.51 5.65
N ALA A 84 8.26 9.22 6.77
CA ALA A 84 6.94 9.50 7.33
C ALA A 84 6.07 10.37 6.38
N LEU A 85 6.68 11.35 5.72
CA LEU A 85 6.03 12.17 4.71
C LEU A 85 5.60 11.34 3.50
N ALA A 86 6.50 10.53 2.94
CA ALA A 86 6.22 9.65 1.80
C ALA A 86 5.13 8.63 2.13
N ALA A 87 5.16 8.01 3.31
CA ALA A 87 4.13 7.08 3.77
C ALA A 87 2.76 7.76 3.90
N THR A 88 2.72 8.99 4.44
CA THR A 88 1.46 9.75 4.59
C THR A 88 0.89 10.17 3.24
N ILE A 89 1.72 10.68 2.32
CA ILE A 89 1.27 11.02 0.96
C ILE A 89 0.80 9.77 0.21
N THR A 90 1.53 8.66 0.35
CA THR A 90 1.13 7.36 -0.26
C THR A 90 -0.23 6.91 0.26
N ALA A 91 -0.48 7.00 1.57
CA ALA A 91 -1.77 6.66 2.16
C ALA A 91 -2.91 7.58 1.68
N LEU A 92 -2.66 8.89 1.56
CA LEU A 92 -3.62 9.84 0.99
C LEU A 92 -3.98 9.49 -0.46
N LEU A 93 -2.99 9.18 -1.29
CA LEU A 93 -3.22 8.72 -2.67
C LEU A 93 -4.01 7.40 -2.70
N GLY A 94 -3.73 6.49 -1.75
CA GLY A 94 -4.47 5.24 -1.61
C GLY A 94 -5.95 5.46 -1.25
N LEU A 95 -6.24 6.43 -0.37
CA LEU A 95 -7.63 6.82 -0.05
C LEU A 95 -8.36 7.40 -1.27
N LEU A 96 -7.68 8.20 -2.10
CA LEU A 96 -8.25 8.69 -3.36
C LEU A 96 -8.50 7.55 -4.36
N ALA A 97 -7.60 6.56 -4.44
CA ALA A 97 -7.79 5.38 -5.28
C ALA A 97 -8.97 4.50 -4.80
N ALA A 98 -9.16 4.39 -3.48
CA ALA A 98 -10.25 3.65 -2.87
C ALA A 98 -11.64 4.24 -3.20
N ALA A 99 -11.72 5.54 -3.50
CA ALA A 99 -12.98 6.24 -3.81
C ALA A 99 -13.70 5.78 -5.09
N ALA A 100 -13.08 4.87 -5.87
CA ALA A 100 -13.70 4.25 -7.02
C ALA A 100 -14.67 3.11 -6.66
N ASN A 101 -14.66 2.61 -5.41
CA ASN A 101 -15.50 1.49 -4.94
C ASN A 101 -15.42 0.22 -5.81
N GLU A 102 -14.28 -0.04 -6.45
CA GLU A 102 -14.07 -1.18 -7.37
C GLU A 102 -13.59 -2.46 -6.68
N TYR A 103 -13.28 -2.39 -5.38
CA TYR A 103 -12.56 -3.41 -4.64
C TYR A 103 -13.44 -4.11 -3.60
N ASP A 104 -13.04 -5.34 -3.27
CA ASP A 104 -13.55 -6.06 -2.10
C ASP A 104 -13.41 -5.22 -0.83
N GLN A 105 -14.52 -5.06 -0.11
CA GLN A 105 -14.62 -4.12 1.01
C GLN A 105 -13.86 -4.61 2.25
N GLU A 106 -13.75 -5.92 2.47
CA GLU A 106 -13.03 -6.49 3.61
C GLU A 106 -11.51 -6.36 3.41
N LEU A 107 -11.02 -6.74 2.22
CA LEU A 107 -9.62 -6.55 1.86
C LEU A 107 -9.23 -5.07 1.88
N LEU A 108 -10.11 -4.20 1.37
CA LEU A 108 -9.89 -2.75 1.36
C LEU A 108 -9.84 -2.19 2.79
N PHE A 109 -10.72 -2.64 3.67
CA PHE A 109 -10.72 -2.23 5.08
C PHE A 109 -9.38 -2.57 5.75
N ASN A 110 -8.94 -3.82 5.63
CA ASN A 110 -7.68 -4.29 6.21
C ASN A 110 -6.47 -3.52 5.64
N HIS A 111 -6.39 -3.39 4.32
CA HIS A 111 -5.31 -2.63 3.67
C HIS A 111 -5.29 -1.15 4.08
N LYS A 112 -6.46 -0.50 4.12
CA LYS A 112 -6.60 0.92 4.48
C LYS A 112 -6.04 1.19 5.87
N TRP A 113 -6.49 0.45 6.87
CA TRP A 113 -6.10 0.73 8.26
C TRP A 113 -4.66 0.34 8.56
N LEU A 114 -4.14 -0.74 7.98
CA LEU A 114 -2.73 -1.10 8.10
C LEU A 114 -1.81 -0.06 7.43
N SER A 115 -2.23 0.51 6.31
CA SER A 115 -1.47 1.58 5.62
C SER A 115 -1.47 2.88 6.44
N ILE A 116 -2.62 3.26 7.02
CA ILE A 116 -2.71 4.42 7.94
C ILE A 116 -1.83 4.18 9.17
N ALA A 117 -1.89 2.98 9.78
CA ALA A 117 -1.04 2.62 10.90
C ALA A 117 0.44 2.72 10.54
N THR A 118 0.84 2.27 9.35
CA THR A 118 2.22 2.39 8.86
C THR A 118 2.67 3.85 8.76
N ALA A 119 1.82 4.75 8.25
CA ALA A 119 2.13 6.18 8.16
C ALA A 119 2.29 6.84 9.55
N LEU A 120 1.39 6.52 10.49
CA LEU A 120 1.44 7.05 11.86
C LEU A 120 2.64 6.48 12.64
N LEU A 121 2.93 5.19 12.52
CA LEU A 121 4.09 4.56 13.14
C LEU A 121 5.40 5.11 12.57
N SER A 122 5.46 5.36 11.26
CA SER A 122 6.63 5.99 10.63
C SER A 122 6.92 7.38 11.22
N HIS A 123 5.87 8.15 11.55
CA HIS A 123 6.02 9.42 12.27
C HIS A 123 6.45 9.18 13.73
N LEU A 124 5.84 8.22 14.42
CA LEU A 124 6.20 7.85 15.80
C LEU A 124 7.69 7.45 15.92
N LEU A 125 8.27 6.80 14.91
CA LEU A 125 9.68 6.42 14.89
C LEU A 125 10.62 7.63 15.02
N ILE A 126 10.23 8.83 14.56
CA ILE A 126 11.03 10.05 14.74
C ILE A 126 11.20 10.37 16.23
N TYR A 127 10.11 10.29 17.00
CA TYR A 127 10.14 10.55 18.44
C TYR A 127 10.81 9.42 19.21
N LEU A 128 10.53 8.16 18.82
CA LEU A 128 11.15 6.99 19.45
C LEU A 128 12.66 6.99 19.25
N PHE A 129 13.17 7.40 18.08
CA PHE A 129 14.60 7.52 17.84
C PHE A 129 15.28 8.47 18.84
N HIS A 130 14.67 9.63 19.11
CA HIS A 130 15.19 10.60 20.08
C HIS A 130 15.07 10.11 21.53
N TRP A 131 13.99 9.39 21.86
CA TRP A 131 13.75 8.87 23.21
C TRP A 131 14.60 7.62 23.52
N SER A 132 14.88 6.80 22.52
CA SER A 132 15.59 5.53 22.67
C SER A 132 17.11 5.66 22.69
N LYS A 133 17.68 6.87 22.95
CA LYS A 133 19.12 7.21 22.89
C LYS A 133 20.09 6.17 23.48
N SER A 134 19.64 5.32 24.42
CA SER A 134 20.43 4.19 24.96
C SER A 134 19.70 2.83 24.95
N ARG A 135 18.48 2.75 24.42
CA ARG A 135 17.61 1.56 24.47
C ARG A 135 17.47 0.93 23.08
N ARG A 136 18.56 0.36 22.58
CA ARG A 136 18.63 -0.28 21.24
C ARG A 136 17.52 -1.29 20.99
N SER A 137 17.15 -2.08 22.00
CA SER A 137 16.06 -3.07 21.88
C SER A 137 14.71 -2.41 21.57
N ILE A 138 14.40 -1.26 22.18
CA ILE A 138 13.13 -0.56 21.92
C ILE A 138 13.10 -0.03 20.48
N TRP A 139 14.19 0.58 20.03
CA TRP A 139 14.32 1.06 18.65
C TRP A 139 14.12 -0.07 17.64
N ILE A 140 14.87 -1.17 17.78
CA ILE A 140 14.78 -2.32 16.87
C ILE A 140 13.36 -2.90 16.88
N SER A 141 12.76 -3.10 18.05
CA SER A 141 11.40 -3.62 18.16
C SER A 141 10.38 -2.70 17.46
N ALA A 142 10.51 -1.38 17.63
CA ALA A 142 9.60 -0.43 16.98
C ALA A 142 9.72 -0.48 15.44
N VAL A 143 10.94 -0.54 14.91
CA VAL A 143 11.16 -0.68 13.46
C VAL A 143 10.62 -2.01 12.95
N VAL A 144 10.91 -3.12 13.63
CA VAL A 144 10.42 -4.46 13.25
C VAL A 144 8.90 -4.51 13.24
N ILE A 145 8.23 -3.99 14.27
CA ILE A 145 6.77 -3.92 14.34
C ILE A 145 6.22 -3.09 13.18
N THR A 146 6.82 -1.93 12.90
CA THR A 146 6.41 -1.07 11.77
C THR A 146 6.57 -1.79 10.43
N SER A 147 7.69 -2.50 10.22
CA SER A 147 7.93 -3.30 9.02
C SER A 147 6.94 -4.45 8.86
N LEU A 148 6.57 -5.14 9.95
CA LEU A 148 5.59 -6.22 9.92
C LEU A 148 4.19 -5.70 9.56
N ILE A 149 3.74 -4.61 10.17
CA ILE A 149 2.45 -3.97 9.86
C ILE A 149 2.42 -3.55 8.39
N MET A 150 3.52 -2.93 7.90
CA MET A 150 3.67 -2.57 6.50
C MET A 150 3.63 -3.79 5.57
N MET A 151 4.31 -4.90 5.91
CA MET A 151 4.30 -6.13 5.10
C MET A 151 2.91 -6.75 5.01
N ILE A 152 2.19 -6.83 6.14
CA ILE A 152 0.82 -7.35 6.17
C ILE A 152 -0.11 -6.43 5.36
N GLY A 153 0.02 -5.10 5.52
CA GLY A 153 -0.71 -4.14 4.70
C GLY A 153 -0.40 -4.28 3.20
N SER A 154 0.86 -4.49 2.85
CA SER A 154 1.33 -4.72 1.47
C SER A 154 0.78 -6.02 0.89
N HIS A 155 0.63 -7.07 1.70
CA HIS A 155 -0.02 -8.31 1.28
C HIS A 155 -1.48 -8.08 0.87
N PHE A 156 -2.26 -7.36 1.68
CA PHE A 156 -3.64 -7.00 1.32
C PHE A 156 -3.70 -6.08 0.09
N GLY A 157 -2.76 -5.14 -0.05
CA GLY A 157 -2.64 -4.29 -1.24
C GLY A 157 -2.35 -5.09 -2.53
N GLY A 158 -1.50 -6.11 -2.43
CA GLY A 158 -1.25 -7.08 -3.50
C GLY A 158 -2.51 -7.87 -3.86
N SER A 159 -3.24 -8.35 -2.86
CA SER A 159 -4.50 -9.09 -3.06
C SER A 159 -5.60 -8.23 -3.70
N LEU A 160 -5.68 -6.93 -3.38
CA LEU A 160 -6.61 -5.99 -4.02
C LEU A 160 -6.30 -5.78 -5.52
N THR A 161 -5.02 -5.78 -5.87
CA THR A 161 -4.57 -5.46 -7.24
C THR A 161 -4.57 -6.69 -8.14
N HIS A 162 -4.05 -7.81 -7.64
CA HIS A 162 -3.79 -9.04 -8.40
C HIS A 162 -4.73 -10.21 -8.05
N GLY A 163 -5.67 -10.00 -7.13
CA GLY A 163 -6.58 -11.03 -6.64
C GLY A 163 -6.02 -11.83 -5.47
N GLU A 164 -6.93 -12.45 -4.70
CA GLU A 164 -6.54 -13.31 -3.59
C GLU A 164 -5.71 -14.51 -4.04
N GLY A 165 -4.75 -14.90 -3.21
CA GLY A 165 -3.88 -16.03 -3.51
C GLY A 165 -2.87 -15.74 -4.64
N TYR A 166 -2.69 -14.50 -5.06
CA TYR A 166 -1.63 -14.13 -6.01
C TYR A 166 -0.23 -14.60 -5.54
N LEU A 167 0.02 -14.49 -4.23
CA LEU A 167 1.26 -14.96 -3.59
C LEU A 167 1.19 -16.43 -3.14
N ASN A 168 0.09 -17.14 -3.38
CA ASN A 168 0.02 -18.58 -3.12
C ASN A 168 0.77 -19.31 -4.22
N PHE A 169 1.99 -19.76 -3.89
CA PHE A 169 2.79 -20.66 -4.74
C PHE A 169 2.24 -22.10 -4.78
N SER A 170 1.10 -22.37 -4.13
CA SER A 170 0.43 -23.67 -4.18
C SER A 170 -0.20 -23.87 -5.55
N ASN A 171 0.14 -24.98 -6.21
CA ASN A 171 -0.29 -25.35 -7.56
C ASN A 171 -1.76 -25.82 -7.60
N THR A 172 -2.67 -25.14 -6.90
CA THR A 172 -4.09 -25.46 -6.94
C THR A 172 -4.65 -25.08 -8.30
N LYS A 173 -4.84 -26.10 -9.15
CA LYS A 173 -5.50 -26.10 -10.47
C LYS A 173 -6.04 -24.72 -10.89
N LYS A 174 -5.20 -23.91 -11.53
CA LYS A 174 -5.71 -22.87 -12.43
C LYS A 174 -6.59 -23.61 -13.44
N VAL A 175 -7.87 -23.23 -13.53
CA VAL A 175 -8.73 -23.65 -14.66
C VAL A 175 -7.88 -23.45 -15.92
N SER A 176 -7.75 -24.49 -16.75
CA SER A 176 -6.86 -24.48 -17.92
C SER A 176 -7.06 -23.20 -18.72
N THR A 177 -6.10 -22.29 -18.61
CA THR A 177 -6.06 -21.03 -19.37
C THR A 177 -5.55 -21.26 -20.79
N ALA A 178 -5.14 -22.49 -21.12
CA ALA A 178 -4.67 -22.86 -22.43
C ALA A 178 -5.85 -23.08 -23.39
N PHE A 179 -5.76 -22.46 -24.57
CA PHE A 179 -6.68 -22.73 -25.68
C PHE A 179 -6.53 -24.19 -26.11
N LYS A 180 -7.65 -24.92 -26.15
CA LYS A 180 -7.67 -26.25 -26.76
C LYS A 180 -7.53 -26.10 -28.29
N PRO A 181 -6.87 -27.05 -28.98
CA PRO A 181 -6.84 -27.07 -30.43
C PRO A 181 -8.27 -27.16 -30.99
N LEU A 182 -8.54 -26.38 -32.04
CA LEU A 182 -9.85 -26.33 -32.68
C LEU A 182 -10.07 -27.59 -33.52
N THR A 183 -11.09 -28.36 -33.14
CA THR A 183 -11.59 -29.54 -33.86
C THR A 183 -13.08 -29.38 -34.20
N ASP A 184 -13.64 -30.28 -35.02
CA ASP A 184 -15.07 -30.27 -35.38
C ASP A 184 -16.01 -30.46 -34.18
N SER A 185 -15.50 -30.95 -33.05
CA SER A 185 -16.23 -31.12 -31.78
C SER A 185 -16.11 -29.93 -30.82
N THR A 186 -15.45 -28.85 -31.24
CA THR A 186 -15.19 -27.69 -30.38
C THR A 186 -16.48 -26.96 -30.03
N LYS A 187 -16.74 -26.77 -28.74
CA LYS A 187 -17.82 -25.90 -28.28
C LYS A 187 -17.29 -24.48 -28.23
N ILE A 188 -17.64 -23.66 -29.23
CA ILE A 188 -17.13 -22.29 -29.40
C ILE A 188 -17.18 -21.49 -28.09
N TYR A 189 -18.31 -21.54 -27.37
CA TYR A 189 -18.43 -20.82 -26.11
C TYR A 189 -17.48 -21.37 -25.03
N ASN A 190 -17.59 -22.64 -24.66
CA ASN A 190 -16.83 -23.21 -23.54
C ASN A 190 -15.32 -23.32 -23.80
N ASP A 191 -14.91 -23.62 -25.04
CA ASP A 191 -13.52 -23.92 -25.36
C ASP A 191 -12.74 -22.68 -25.85
N VAL A 192 -13.40 -21.69 -26.46
CA VAL A 192 -12.76 -20.49 -27.01
C VAL A 192 -13.15 -19.24 -26.23
N VAL A 193 -14.45 -18.89 -26.21
CA VAL A 193 -14.92 -17.63 -25.62
C VAL A 193 -14.68 -17.61 -24.11
N GLN A 194 -15.05 -18.67 -23.40
CA GLN A 194 -14.88 -18.77 -21.96
C GLN A 194 -13.40 -18.72 -21.57
N THR A 195 -12.50 -19.32 -22.36
CA THR A 195 -11.04 -19.23 -22.17
C THR A 195 -10.56 -17.79 -22.30
N VAL A 196 -11.06 -17.02 -23.28
CA VAL A 196 -10.76 -15.58 -23.39
C VAL A 196 -11.28 -14.83 -22.18
N LEU A 197 -12.54 -15.05 -21.77
CA LEU A 197 -13.14 -14.37 -20.63
C LEU A 197 -12.39 -14.66 -19.33
N ILE A 198 -11.97 -15.91 -19.09
CA ILE A 198 -11.15 -16.29 -17.95
C ILE A 198 -9.80 -15.56 -17.98
N ASN A 199 -9.15 -15.51 -19.15
CA ASN A 199 -7.79 -14.98 -19.27
C ASN A 199 -7.71 -13.45 -19.31
N LYS A 200 -8.78 -12.78 -19.73
CA LYS A 200 -8.75 -11.34 -20.06
C LYS A 200 -9.77 -10.51 -19.30
N CYS A 201 -10.83 -11.12 -18.77
CA CYS A 201 -11.95 -10.38 -18.18
C CYS A 201 -12.15 -10.70 -16.70
N LEU A 202 -12.05 -11.97 -16.29
CA LEU A 202 -12.30 -12.39 -14.91
C LEU A 202 -11.31 -11.81 -13.89
N GLU A 203 -10.16 -11.30 -14.29
CA GLU A 203 -9.24 -10.61 -13.37
C GLU A 203 -9.85 -9.31 -12.79
N CYS A 204 -10.75 -8.67 -13.53
CA CYS A 204 -11.38 -7.40 -13.13
C CYS A 204 -12.91 -7.44 -13.02
N HIS A 205 -13.56 -8.52 -13.48
CA HIS A 205 -15.01 -8.68 -13.52
C HIS A 205 -15.44 -9.99 -12.85
N ASN A 206 -15.32 -10.04 -11.52
CA ASN A 206 -15.66 -11.19 -10.68
C ASN A 206 -16.36 -10.71 -9.38
N ASP A 207 -16.69 -11.65 -8.49
CA ASP A 207 -17.42 -11.34 -7.24
C ASP A 207 -16.64 -10.45 -6.26
N LYS A 208 -15.31 -10.48 -6.32
CA LYS A 208 -14.41 -9.71 -5.44
C LYS A 208 -13.98 -8.38 -6.05
N LYS A 209 -14.07 -8.23 -7.37
CA LYS A 209 -13.65 -7.03 -8.10
C LYS A 209 -14.56 -6.84 -9.31
N SER A 210 -15.30 -5.74 -9.32
CA SER A 210 -16.31 -5.43 -10.35
C SER A 210 -16.04 -4.04 -10.95
N LYS A 211 -14.96 -3.94 -11.73
CA LYS A 211 -14.62 -2.67 -12.37
C LYS A 211 -15.73 -2.23 -13.32
N GLY A 212 -16.17 -0.98 -13.21
CA GLY A 212 -17.28 -0.46 -14.01
C GLY A 212 -18.62 -1.16 -13.76
N GLY A 213 -18.78 -1.89 -12.65
CA GLY A 213 -20.03 -2.56 -12.27
C GLY A 213 -20.33 -3.88 -12.98
N LEU A 214 -19.40 -4.40 -13.79
CA LEU A 214 -19.57 -5.67 -14.51
C LEU A 214 -18.99 -6.84 -13.70
N ASN A 215 -19.80 -7.88 -13.48
CA ASN A 215 -19.41 -9.15 -12.87
C ASN A 215 -19.78 -10.32 -13.79
N LEU A 216 -18.80 -11.14 -14.18
CA LEU A 216 -18.98 -12.27 -15.10
C LEU A 216 -19.19 -13.63 -14.39
N ASN A 217 -19.13 -13.68 -13.06
CA ASN A 217 -19.45 -14.88 -12.27
C ASN A 217 -20.96 -15.04 -12.04
N ASN A 218 -21.73 -13.95 -12.15
CA ASN A 218 -23.18 -13.98 -12.00
C ASN A 218 -23.86 -13.86 -13.38
N TYR A 219 -24.45 -14.95 -13.84
CA TYR A 219 -25.39 -14.90 -14.96
C TYR A 219 -26.75 -14.46 -14.39
N ALA A 220 -27.03 -13.17 -14.39
CA ALA A 220 -28.41 -12.73 -14.25
C ALA A 220 -29.17 -13.20 -15.50
N ALA A 221 -30.05 -14.18 -15.31
CA ALA A 221 -31.02 -14.63 -16.30
C ALA A 221 -32.11 -13.57 -16.52
#